data_AF-A0A4R2HVF7-F1
#
_entry.id   AF-A0A4R2HVF7-F1
#
_cell.length_a   1.000
_cell.length_b   1.000
_cell.length_c   1.000
_cell.angle_alpha   90.00
_cell.angle_beta   90.00
_cell.angle_gamma   90.00
#
_symmetry.space_group_name_H-M   'P 1'
#
loop_
_entity.id
_entity.type
_entity.pdbx_description
1 polymer ?
#
loop_
_entity_poly.entity_id
_entity_poly.type
_entity_poly.pdbx_seq_one_letter_code
_entity_poly.pdbx_strand_id
1 'polypeptide(L)' 'MSGDFLHELEHEVQADLSMVESSHPTEAAALPPSEWTVDPADVEREEIGLRSLLGAVEALEGDADS' A
#
# COMPACT_ATOMS: atom_id res chain seq x y z
N MET A 1 -15.79 12.30 14.06
CA MET A 1 -14.99 13.01 13.04
C MET A 1 -13.71 12.25 12.69
N SER A 2 -13.09 11.50 13.61
CA SER A 2 -11.97 10.62 13.29
C SER A 2 -12.38 9.35 12.52
N GLY A 3 -13.56 8.78 12.81
CA GLY A 3 -14.05 7.55 12.14
C GLY A 3 -14.21 7.69 10.61
N ASP A 4 -14.94 8.71 10.14
CA ASP A 4 -15.11 8.94 8.69
C ASP A 4 -13.77 9.17 7.96
N PHE A 5 -12.82 9.85 8.62
CA PHE A 5 -11.47 10.07 8.08
C PHE A 5 -10.65 8.77 8.02
N LEU A 6 -10.72 7.94 9.06
CA LEU A 6 -10.00 6.66 9.08
C LEU A 6 -10.54 5.72 8.00
N HIS A 7 -11.85 5.69 7.79
CA HIS A 7 -12.46 4.85 6.77
C HIS A 7 -12.12 5.30 5.34
N GLU A 8 -12.07 6.61 5.10
CA GLU A 8 -11.59 7.16 3.83
C GLU A 8 -10.11 6.81 3.60
N LEU A 9 -9.28 6.95 4.64
CA LEU A 9 -7.86 6.60 4.58
C LEU A 9 -7.63 5.10 4.35
N GLU A 10 -8.42 4.22 4.97
CA GLU A 10 -8.39 2.77 4.72
C GLU A 10 -8.62 2.48 3.23
N HIS A 11 -9.65 3.10 2.65
CA HIS A 11 -10.00 2.92 1.24
C HIS A 11 -8.90 3.45 0.29
N GLU A 12 -8.29 4.60 0.60
CA GLU A 12 -7.16 5.13 -0.17
C GLU A 12 -5.95 4.18 -0.13
N VAL A 13 -5.58 3.68 1.05
CA VAL A 13 -4.45 2.75 1.22
C VAL A 13 -4.69 1.43 0.48
N GLN A 14 -5.94 0.93 0.46
CA GLN A 14 -6.31 -0.26 -0.31
C GLN A 14 -6.22 -0.02 -1.83
N ALA A 15 -6.58 1.18 -2.30
CA ALA A 15 -6.43 1.55 -3.71
C ALA A 15 -4.95 1.60 -4.13
N ASP A 16 -4.09 2.18 -3.29
CA ASP A 16 -2.64 2.25 -3.54
C ASP A 16 -2.00 0.85 -3.54
N LEU A 17 -2.40 -0.04 -2.62
CA LEU A 17 -1.96 -1.45 -2.62
C LEU A 17 -2.36 -2.17 -3.91
N SER A 18 -3.55 -1.89 -4.44
CA SER A 18 -4.01 -2.46 -5.71
C SER A 18 -3.19 -1.94 -6.90
N MET A 19 -2.73 -0.69 -6.86
CA MET A 19 -1.83 -0.13 -7.87
C MET A 19 -0.43 -0.78 -7.82
N VAL A 20 0.10 -1.00 -6.61
CA VAL A 20 1.36 -1.72 -6.39
C VAL A 20 1.29 -3.14 -6.96
N GLU A 21 0.21 -3.88 -6.71
CA GLU A 21 0.03 -5.22 -7.30
C GLU A 21 -0.03 -5.14 -8.84
N SER A 22 -0.75 -4.15 -9.37
CA SER A 22 -0.88 -3.90 -10.80
C SER A 22 0.42 -3.45 -11.48
N SER A 23 1.42 -2.99 -10.74
CA SER A 23 2.73 -2.61 -11.31
C SER A 23 3.63 -3.82 -11.61
N HIS A 24 3.21 -5.02 -11.19
CA HIS A 24 3.89 -6.30 -11.44
C HIS A 24 5.40 -6.25 -11.06
N PRO A 25 5.73 -5.87 -9.81
CA PRO A 25 7.11 -5.67 -9.39
C PRO A 25 7.99 -6.92 -9.55
N THR A 26 7.41 -8.12 -9.38
CA THR A 26 8.09 -9.39 -9.62
C THR A 26 8.52 -9.58 -11.07
N GLU A 27 7.69 -9.14 -12.03
CA GLU A 27 8.02 -9.19 -13.45
C GLU A 27 9.11 -8.17 -13.78
N ALA A 28 9.00 -6.95 -13.24
CA ALA A 28 10.03 -5.94 -13.37
C ALA A 28 11.38 -6.43 -12.80
N ALA A 29 11.39 -7.10 -11.65
CA ALA A 29 12.60 -7.66 -11.03
C ALA A 29 13.30 -8.73 -11.87
N ALA A 30 12.59 -9.39 -12.80
CA ALA A 30 13.16 -10.36 -13.72
C ALA A 30 13.83 -9.73 -14.95
N LEU A 31 13.56 -8.45 -15.21
CA LEU A 31 14.14 -7.68 -16.33
C LEU A 31 15.49 -7.05 -15.92
N PRO A 32 16.35 -6.70 -16.90
CA PRO A 32 17.53 -5.90 -16.61
C PRO A 32 17.12 -4.48 -16.17
N PRO A 33 17.89 -3.80 -15.28
CA PRO A 33 17.53 -2.48 -14.76
C PRO A 33 17.27 -1.39 -15.81
N SER A 34 17.88 -1.52 -16.99
CA SER A 34 17.65 -0.61 -18.12
C SER A 34 16.26 -0.71 -18.74
N GLU A 35 15.53 -1.79 -18.44
CA GLU A 35 14.20 -2.09 -18.98
C GLU A 35 13.10 -1.98 -17.92
N TRP A 36 13.46 -1.61 -16.69
CA TRP A 36 12.51 -1.40 -15.61
C TRP A 36 11.60 -0.21 -15.91
N THR A 37 10.29 -0.45 -15.90
CA THR A 37 9.27 0.60 -15.90
C THR A 37 9.05 1.17 -14.50
N VAL A 38 9.33 0.39 -13.47
CA VAL A 38 9.32 0.74 -12.04
C VAL A 38 10.50 0.04 -11.36
N ASP A 39 11.11 0.67 -10.35
CA ASP A 39 12.14 0.01 -9.54
C ASP A 39 11.47 -0.99 -8.57
N PRO A 40 11.72 -2.30 -8.70
CA PRO A 40 11.09 -3.31 -7.85
C PRO A 40 11.36 -3.11 -6.35
N ALA A 41 12.52 -2.56 -5.99
CA ALA A 41 12.87 -2.32 -4.59
C ALA A 41 12.10 -1.14 -4.01
N ASP A 42 11.80 -0.12 -4.82
CA ASP A 42 10.96 0.99 -4.38
C ASP A 42 9.50 0.53 -4.22
N VAL A 43 9.00 -0.29 -5.14
CA VAL A 43 7.66 -0.87 -5.04
C VAL A 43 7.52 -1.76 -3.79
N GLU A 44 8.50 -2.63 -3.50
CA GLU A 44 8.49 -3.46 -2.29
C GLU A 44 8.45 -2.59 -1.01
N ARG A 45 9.22 -1.50 -0.97
CA ARG A 45 9.23 -0.57 0.17
C ARG A 45 7.90 0.13 0.36
N GLU A 46 7.30 0.59 -0.73
CA GLU A 46 5.97 1.20 -0.73
C GLU A 46 4.92 0.22 -0.22
N GLU A 47 4.92 -1.02 -0.73
CA GLU A 47 4.00 -2.08 -0.33
C GLU A 47 4.09 -2.39 1.18
N ILE A 48 5.31 -2.49 1.72
CA ILE A 48 5.54 -2.70 3.15
C ILE A 48 5.00 -1.52 3.96
N GLY A 49 5.25 -0.29 3.51
CA GLY A 49 4.76 0.93 4.15
C GLY A 49 3.24 1.00 4.19
N LEU A 50 2.58 0.74 3.05
CA LEU A 50 1.13 0.74 2.92
C LEU A 50 0.49 -0.33 3.80
N ARG A 51 1.03 -1.55 3.83
CA ARG A 51 0.53 -2.61 4.74
C ARG A 51 0.67 -2.25 6.21
N SER A 52 1.79 -1.63 6.57
CA SER A 52 1.98 -1.15 7.95
C SER A 52 0.99 -0.05 8.31
N LEU A 53 0.69 0.86 7.36
CA LEU A 53 -0.28 1.94 7.57
C LEU A 53 -1.71 1.38 7.68
N LEU A 54 -2.09 0.46 6.79
CA LEU A 54 -3.41 -0.20 6.83
C LEU A 54 -3.67 -0.83 8.20
N GLY A 55 -2.72 -1.64 8.70
CA GLY A 55 -2.87 -2.25 10.03
C GLY A 55 -2.94 -1.23 11.17
N ALA A 56 -2.31 -0.06 11.03
CA ALA A 56 -2.43 1.02 12.02
C ALA A 56 -3.81 1.71 11.96
N VAL A 57 -4.36 1.92 10.75
CA VAL A 57 -5.70 2.47 10.54
C VAL A 57 -6.76 1.53 11.12
N GLU A 58 -6.72 0.25 10.74
CA GLU A 58 -7.64 -0.78 11.26
C GLU A 58 -7.61 -0.86 12.80
N ALA A 59 -6.43 -0.75 13.41
CA ALA A 59 -6.30 -0.74 14.86
C ALA A 59 -6.94 0.50 15.50
N LEU A 60 -6.74 1.69 14.92
CA LEU A 60 -7.35 2.92 15.42
C LEU A 60 -8.88 2.95 15.25
N GLU A 61 -9.40 2.37 14.16
CA GLU A 61 -10.85 2.23 13.96
C GLU A 61 -11.47 1.30 15.00
N GLY A 62 -10.86 0.14 15.25
CA GLY A 62 -11.31 -0.78 16.30
C GLY A 62 -11.33 -0.15 17.69
N ASP A 63 -10.36 0.70 18.01
CA ASP A 63 -10.31 1.48 19.25
C ASP A 63 -11.38 2.59 19.30
N ALA A 64 -11.75 3.16 18.15
CA ALA A 64 -12.76 4.22 18.05
C ALA A 64 -14.20 3.68 18.13
N ASP A 65 -14.42 2.43 17.72
CA ASP A 65 -15.71 1.73 17.74
C ASP A 65 -15.99 0.96 19.05
N SER A 66 -14.99 0.87 19.94
CA SER A 66 -15.08 0.21 21.27
C SER A 66 -15.61 1.13 22.37
#